data_AF-A0A519NHG9-F1
#
_entry.id   AF-A0A519NHG9-F1
#
_cell.length_a   1.000
_cell.length_b   1.000
_cell.length_c   1.000
_cell.angle_alpha   90.00
_cell.angle_beta   90.00
_cell.angle_gamma   90.00
#
_symmetry.space_group_name_H-M   'P 1'
#
loop_
_entity.id
_entity.type
_entity.pdbx_description
1 polymer ?
#
loop_
_entity_poly.entity_id
_entity_poly.type
_entity_poly.pdbx_seq_one_letter_code
_entity_poly.pdbx_strand_id
1 'polypeptide(L)' 'MKGKTVILLLLAGMLAVVGAAFLKIQHVGNAELFLLLALVFQVGIFGYIIYRNFSKGGKS' A
#
# COMPACT_ATOMS: atom_id res chain seq x y z
N MET A 1 -11.92 -10.10 -13.78
CA MET A 1 -11.76 -8.85 -12.98
C MET A 1 -10.82 -8.96 -11.76
N LYS A 2 -10.32 -10.15 -11.36
CA LYS A 2 -9.56 -10.32 -10.10
C LYS A 2 -8.14 -9.70 -10.10
N GLY A 3 -7.45 -9.58 -11.25
CA GLY A 3 -6.11 -8.99 -11.33
C GLY A 3 -6.11 -7.46 -11.24
N LYS A 4 -7.12 -6.80 -11.83
CA LYS A 4 -7.27 -5.33 -11.82
C LYS A 4 -7.33 -4.76 -10.40
N THR A 5 -8.01 -5.45 -9.47
CA THR A 5 -8.07 -5.04 -8.06
C THR A 5 -6.71 -5.04 -7.36
N VAL A 6 -5.81 -5.98 -7.68
CA VAL A 6 -4.47 -6.04 -7.06
C VAL A 6 -3.60 -4.91 -7.59
N ILE A 7 -3.64 -4.66 -8.90
CA ILE A 7 -2.90 -3.58 -9.54
C ILE A 7 -3.35 -2.22 -9.00
N LEU A 8 -4.67 -2.02 -8.83
CA LEU A 8 -5.21 -0.79 -8.23
C LEU A 8 -4.78 -0.60 -6.78
N LEU A 9 -4.73 -1.67 -5.97
CA LEU A 9 -4.25 -1.59 -4.59
C LEU A 9 -2.76 -1.24 -4.52
N LEU A 10 -1.93 -1.85 -5.37
CA LEU A 10 -0.49 -1.53 -5.45
C LEU A 10 -0.25 -0.09 -5.89
N LEU A 11 -0.99 0.39 -6.89
CA LEU A 11 -0.91 1.79 -7.35
C LEU A 11 -1.33 2.77 -6.26
N ALA A 12 -2.44 2.50 -5.56
CA ALA A 12 -2.92 3.36 -4.49
C ALA A 12 -1.90 3.48 -3.35
N GLY A 13 -1.30 2.37 -2.94
CA GLY A 13 -0.29 2.38 -1.90
C GLY A 13 1.02 3.04 -2.33
N MET A 14 1.44 2.85 -3.59
CA MET A 14 2.60 3.57 -4.17
C MET A 14 2.39 5.10 -4.13
N LEU A 15 1.22 5.58 -4.54
CA LEU A 15 0.88 7.01 -4.52
C LEU A 15 0.85 7.58 -3.10
N ALA A 16 0.36 6.81 -2.12
CA ALA A 16 0.35 7.23 -0.71
C ALA A 16 1.78 7.42 -0.17
N VAL A 17 2.71 6.50 -0.49
CA VAL A 17 4.12 6.61 -0.07
C VAL A 17 4.80 7.79 -0.74
N VAL A 18 4.62 7.97 -2.05
CA VAL A 18 5.21 9.10 -2.80
C VAL A 18 4.66 10.43 -2.30
N GLY A 19 3.35 10.54 -2.08
CA GLY A 19 2.73 11.75 -1.54
C GLY A 19 3.23 12.08 -0.14
N ALA A 20 3.33 11.09 0.75
CA ALA A 20 3.87 11.30 2.09
C ALA A 20 5.36 11.69 2.09
N ALA A 21 6.16 11.10 1.20
CA ALA A 21 7.57 11.47 1.03
C ALA A 21 7.71 12.91 0.51
N PHE A 22 6.85 13.32 -0.43
CA PHE A 22 6.81 14.69 -0.92
C PHE A 22 6.47 15.69 0.20
N LEU A 23 5.45 15.40 1.01
CA LEU A 23 5.11 16.23 2.19
C LEU A 23 6.27 16.35 3.18
N LYS A 24 7.05 15.26 3.37
CA LYS A 24 8.23 15.26 4.22
C LYS A 24 9.33 16.17 3.69
N ILE A 25 9.59 16.13 2.37
CA ILE A 25 10.57 17.02 1.73
C ILE A 25 10.13 18.48 1.86
N GLN A 26 8.84 18.76 1.67
CA GLN A 26 8.27 20.11 1.78
C GLN A 26 8.10 20.59 3.24
N HIS A 27 8.41 19.76 4.24
CA HIS A 27 8.23 20.07 5.68
C HIS A 27 6.80 20.52 6.03
N VAL A 28 5.79 19.98 5.33
CA VAL A 28 4.39 20.37 5.52
C VAL A 28 3.75 19.49 6.58
N GLY A 29 3.38 20.09 7.72
CA GLY A 29 2.63 19.43 8.79
C GLY A 29 3.36 18.24 9.42
N ASN A 30 2.61 17.28 9.95
CA ASN A 30 3.13 16.07 10.60
C ASN A 30 3.57 15.01 9.58
N ALA A 31 4.47 15.38 8.65
CA ALA A 31 4.85 14.54 7.53
C ALA A 31 5.45 13.18 7.92
N GLU A 32 6.10 13.10 9.09
CA GLU A 32 6.60 11.83 9.65
C GLU A 32 5.47 10.85 9.97
N LEU A 33 4.36 11.35 10.52
CA LEU A 33 3.16 10.57 10.80
C LEU A 33 2.50 10.09 9.51
N PHE A 34 2.42 10.95 8.50
CA PHE A 34 1.89 10.59 7.17
C PHE A 34 2.75 9.53 6.49
N LEU A 35 4.08 9.64 6.57
CA LEU A 35 5.01 8.64 6.03
C LEU A 35 4.83 7.28 6.72
N LEU A 36 4.69 7.28 8.04
CA LEU A 36 4.47 6.06 8.82
C LEU A 36 3.14 5.39 8.42
N LEU A 37 2.04 6.16 8.34
CA LEU A 37 0.74 5.65 7.94
C LEU A 37 0.76 5.07 6.52
N ALA A 38 1.44 5.76 5.58
CA ALA A 38 1.59 5.28 4.21
C ALA A 38 2.36 3.94 4.15
N LEU A 39 3.41 3.78 4.96
CA LEU A 39 4.16 2.52 5.05
C LEU A 39 3.33 1.39 5.66
N VAL A 40 2.57 1.65 6.73
CA VAL A 40 1.67 0.65 7.34
C VAL A 40 0.63 0.19 6.33
N PHE A 41 0.03 1.13 5.58
CA PHE A 41 -0.92 0.82 4.52
C PHE A 41 -0.29 -0.06 3.44
N GLN A 42 0.93 0.25 3.00
CA GLN A 42 1.65 -0.53 1.99
C GLN A 42 1.93 -1.97 2.44
N VAL A 43 2.36 -2.16 3.69
CA VAL A 43 2.55 -3.49 4.29
C VAL A 43 1.23 -4.26 4.34
N GLY A 44 0.12 -3.59 4.71
CA GLY A 44 -1.22 -4.18 4.70
C GLY A 44 -1.66 -4.66 3.32
N ILE A 45 -1.38 -3.89 2.26
CA ILE A 45 -1.65 -4.29 0.87
C ILE A 45 -0.87 -5.55 0.51
N PHE A 46 0.43 -5.60 0.83
CA PHE A 46 1.24 -6.80 0.58
C PHE A 46 0.69 -8.02 1.33
N GLY A 47 0.37 -7.88 2.61
CA GLY A 47 -0.24 -8.95 3.41
C GLY A 47 -1.55 -9.44 2.81
N TYR A 48 -2.42 -8.54 2.39
CA TYR A 48 -3.69 -8.88 1.73
C TYR A 48 -3.49 -9.61 0.39
N ILE A 49 -2.54 -9.15 -0.43
CA ILE A 49 -2.21 -9.81 -1.71
C ILE A 49 -1.69 -11.22 -1.45
N ILE A 50 -0.76 -11.37 -0.51
CA ILE A 50 -0.19 -12.65 -0.12
C ILE A 50 -1.30 -13.59 0.37
N TYR A 51 -2.12 -13.16 1.33
CA TYR A 51 -3.25 -13.92 1.86
C TYR A 51 -4.19 -14.39 0.76
N ARG A 52 -4.55 -13.49 -0.18
CA ARG A 52 -5.44 -13.81 -1.29
C ARG A 52 -4.84 -14.83 -2.26
N ASN A 53 -3.53 -14.81 -2.48
CA ASN A 53 -2.85 -15.79 -3.32
C ASN A 53 -2.79 -17.16 -2.64
N PHE A 54 -2.45 -17.22 -1.34
CA PHE A 54 -2.46 -18.47 -0.57
C PHE A 54 -3.87 -19.08 -0.41
N SER A 55 -4.88 -18.26 -0.12
CA SER A 55 -6.29 -18.70 -0.01
C SER A 55 -6.84 -19.31 -1.30
N LYS A 56 -6.24 -18.98 -2.46
CA LYS A 56 -6.58 -19.60 -3.75
C LYS A 56 -5.73 -20.83 -4.08
N GLY A 57 -4.53 -20.94 -3.52
CA GLY A 57 -3.61 -22.06 -3.75
C GLY A 57 -3.98 -23.34 -2.98
N GLY A 58 -4.73 -23.25 -1.89
CA GLY A 58 -5.16 -24.41 -1.09
C GLY A 58 -6.44 -25.11 -1.55
N LYS A 59 -6.93 -24.82 -2.77
CA LYS A 59 -8.11 -25.48 -3.37
C LYS A 59 -7.72 -26.32 -4.60
N SER A 60 -6.60 -27.03 -4.53
CA SER A 60 -6.23 -28.07 -5.50
C SER A 60 -6.17 -29.43 -4.83
#